data_AF-A0A5B8V2K3-F1
#
_entry.id   AF-A0A5B8V2K3-F1
#
_cell.length_a   1.000
_cell.length_b   1.000
_cell.length_c   1.000
_cell.angle_alpha   90.00
_cell.angle_beta   90.00
_cell.angle_gamma   90.00
#
_symmetry.space_group_name_H-M   'P 1'
#
loop_
_entity.id
_entity.type
_entity.pdbx_description
1 polymer ?
#
loop_
_entity_poly.entity_id
_entity_poly.type
_entity_poly.pdbx_seq_one_letter_code
_entity_poly.pdbx_strand_id
1 'polypeptide(L)'
;MRTIYFILIAAIIILGLLSRKYSVVPLWVGDVLWATMIYFMLRFFYVSASIQKIAIISIVISYTIEFSQLYKAEWIDNLRHTFFGRMVLGETFLWGDLLSYTAGILIGLTIDVLIRKQPSLKG
;
A
#
# COMPACT_ATOMS: atom_id res chain seq x y z
N MET A 1 14.88 -12.46 -6.10
CA MET A 1 13.98 -11.29 -6.32
C MET A 1 12.62 -11.44 -5.66
N ARG A 2 11.79 -12.46 -6.01
CA ARG A 2 10.44 -12.63 -5.42
C ARG A 2 10.42 -12.79 -3.90
N THR A 3 11.37 -13.54 -3.35
CA THR A 3 11.48 -13.78 -1.89
C THR A 3 11.71 -12.50 -1.09
N ILE A 4 12.44 -11.53 -1.65
CA ILE A 4 12.70 -10.24 -0.99
C ILE A 4 11.38 -9.48 -0.81
N TYR A 5 10.55 -9.38 -1.86
CA TYR A 5 9.24 -8.73 -1.74
C TYR A 5 8.32 -9.47 -0.78
N PHE A 6 8.36 -10.80 -0.74
CA PHE A 6 7.57 -11.57 0.22
C PHE A 6 7.95 -11.23 1.67
N ILE A 7 9.24 -11.15 1.98
CA ILE A 7 9.74 -10.76 3.31
C ILE A 7 9.34 -9.32 3.63
N LEU A 8 9.47 -8.39 2.67
CA LEU A 8 9.06 -7.00 2.85
C LEU A 8 7.56 -6.86 3.13
N ILE A 9 6.72 -7.58 2.40
CA ILE A 9 5.26 -7.60 2.61
C ILE A 9 4.96 -8.11 4.02
N ALA A 10 5.54 -9.25 4.42
CA ALA A 10 5.32 -9.81 5.76
C ALA A 10 5.75 -8.84 6.86
N ALA A 11 6.92 -8.20 6.72
CA ALA A 11 7.41 -7.20 7.65
C ALA A 11 6.46 -6.00 7.75
N ILE A 12 5.97 -5.48 6.61
CA ILE A 12 5.05 -4.34 6.59
C ILE A 12 3.69 -4.70 7.19
N ILE A 13 3.18 -5.90 6.98
CA ILE A 13 1.94 -6.35 7.63
C ILE A 13 2.10 -6.33 9.15
N ILE A 14 3.21 -6.88 9.67
CA ILE A 14 3.49 -6.87 11.11
C ILE A 14 3.59 -5.43 11.62
N LEU A 15 4.35 -4.57 10.94
CA LEU A 15 4.50 -3.16 11.32
C LEU A 15 3.18 -2.40 11.27
N GLY A 16 2.34 -2.63 10.26
CA GLY A 16 1.04 -1.97 10.10
C GLY A 16 0.02 -2.43 11.14
N LEU A 17 0.07 -3.70 11.56
CA LEU A 17 -0.75 -4.20 12.67
C LEU A 17 -0.27 -3.63 14.00
N LEU A 18 1.05 -3.55 14.21
CA LEU A 18 1.62 -2.93 15.42
C LEU A 18 1.32 -1.43 15.47
N SER A 19 1.41 -0.70 14.36
CA SER A 19 1.10 0.74 14.32
C SER A 19 -0.34 1.01 14.72
N ARG A 20 -1.28 0.14 14.35
CA ARG A 20 -2.70 0.25 14.73
C ARG A 20 -2.99 -0.20 16.17
N LYS A 21 -2.10 -0.99 16.78
CA LYS A 21 -2.22 -1.45 18.18
C LYS A 21 -1.79 -0.38 19.19
N TYR A 22 -0.77 0.41 18.86
CA TYR A 22 -0.24 1.43 19.76
C TYR A 22 -0.82 2.81 19.41
N SER A 23 -1.65 3.36 20.30
CA SER A 23 -2.28 4.68 20.15
C SER A 23 -1.30 5.85 20.06
N VAL A 24 -0.04 5.64 20.42
CA VAL A 24 1.06 6.62 20.30
C VAL A 24 1.47 6.81 18.83
N VAL A 25 1.25 5.82 17.98
CA VAL A 25 1.61 5.89 16.57
C VAL A 25 0.48 6.59 15.80
N PRO A 26 0.78 7.67 15.06
CA PRO A 26 -0.24 8.33 14.26
C PRO A 26 -0.86 7.41 13.20
N LEU A 27 -2.17 7.55 12.98
CA LEU A 27 -2.92 6.71 12.03
C LEU A 27 -2.33 6.73 10.62
N TRP A 28 -1.89 7.91 10.17
CA TRP A 28 -1.28 8.10 8.85
C TRP A 28 -0.04 7.22 8.61
N VAL A 29 0.66 6.79 9.66
CA VAL A 29 1.79 5.84 9.53
C VAL A 29 1.28 4.48 9.03
N GLY A 30 0.12 4.04 9.54
CA GLY A 30 -0.54 2.83 9.07
C GLY A 30 -0.93 2.92 7.60
N ASP A 31 -1.35 4.10 7.14
CA ASP A 31 -1.78 4.34 5.76
C ASP A 31 -0.59 4.39 4.79
N VAL A 32 0.53 5.01 5.20
CA VAL A 32 1.81 4.94 4.48
C VAL A 32 2.28 3.48 4.34
N LEU A 33 2.25 2.71 5.43
CA LEU A 33 2.63 1.29 5.42
C LEU A 33 1.72 0.47 4.51
N TRP A 34 0.40 0.70 4.58
CA TRP A 34 -0.57 0.03 3.73
C TRP A 34 -0.33 0.29 2.24
N ALA A 35 -0.10 1.55 1.83
CA ALA A 35 0.19 1.87 0.43
C ALA A 35 1.54 1.28 -0.04
N THR A 36 2.54 1.26 0.84
CA THR A 36 3.83 0.60 0.58
C THR A 36 3.63 -0.91 0.34
N MET A 37 2.77 -1.55 1.13
CA MET A 37 2.41 -2.96 0.97
C MET A 37 1.78 -3.22 -0.40
N ILE A 38 0.81 -2.41 -0.83
CA ILE A 38 0.15 -2.55 -2.14
C ILE A 38 1.15 -2.46 -3.28
N TYR A 39 2.10 -1.51 -3.22
CA TYR A 39 3.19 -1.42 -4.19
C TYR A 39 4.00 -2.72 -4.25
N PHE A 40 4.43 -3.25 -3.11
CA PHE A 40 5.21 -4.49 -3.08
C PHE A 40 4.41 -5.73 -3.50
N MET A 41 3.11 -5.79 -3.22
CA MET A 41 2.24 -6.87 -3.70
C MET A 41 2.17 -6.86 -5.23
N LEU A 42 1.91 -5.71 -5.85
CA LEU A 42 1.92 -5.58 -7.32
C LEU A 42 3.30 -5.93 -7.88
N ARG A 43 4.36 -5.50 -7.21
CA ARG A 43 5.74 -5.80 -7.60
C ARG A 43 6.07 -7.30 -7.51
N PHE A 44 5.52 -8.01 -6.53
CA PHE A 44 5.69 -9.45 -6.34
C PHE A 44 5.04 -10.26 -7.47
N PHE A 45 3.86 -9.84 -7.94
CA PHE A 45 3.19 -10.46 -9.08
C PHE A 45 3.89 -10.10 -10.40
N TYR A 46 4.19 -8.81 -10.61
CA TYR A 46 4.73 -8.28 -11.86
C TYR A 46 6.22 -7.97 -11.77
N VAL A 47 7.04 -9.00 -11.55
CA VAL A 47 8.48 -8.78 -11.26
C VAL A 47 9.26 -8.20 -12.45
N SER A 48 8.84 -8.51 -13.67
CA SER A 48 9.48 -8.06 -14.91
C SER A 48 8.99 -6.69 -15.39
N ALA A 49 7.93 -6.13 -14.79
CA ALA A 49 7.39 -4.83 -15.19
C ALA A 49 8.31 -3.66 -14.79
N SER A 50 8.12 -2.53 -15.47
CA SER A 50 8.77 -1.28 -15.11
C SER A 50 8.31 -0.82 -13.72
N ILE A 51 9.26 -0.45 -12.86
CA ILE A 51 9.00 0.04 -11.51
C ILE A 51 8.12 1.30 -11.51
N GLN A 52 8.29 2.15 -12.53
CA GLN A 52 7.48 3.36 -12.71
C GLN A 52 6.03 3.00 -13.05
N LYS A 53 5.83 1.98 -13.91
CA LYS A 53 4.47 1.50 -14.22
C LYS A 53 3.78 0.96 -12.98
N ILE A 54 4.48 0.17 -12.15
CA ILE A 54 3.92 -0.34 -10.89
C ILE A 54 3.57 0.80 -9.94
N ALA A 55 4.45 1.81 -9.79
CA ALA A 55 4.17 2.96 -8.93
C ALA A 55 2.94 3.75 -9.39
N ILE A 56 2.80 4.02 -10.69
CA ILE A 56 1.63 4.71 -11.26
C ILE A 56 0.36 3.90 -11.02
N ILE A 57 0.39 2.59 -11.28
CA ILE A 57 -0.76 1.71 -11.05
C ILE A 57 -1.14 1.70 -9.57
N SER A 58 -0.17 1.65 -8.64
CA SER A 58 -0.44 1.74 -7.21
C SER A 58 -1.13 3.06 -6.84
N ILE A 59 -0.66 4.20 -7.34
CA ILE A 59 -1.26 5.52 -7.05
C ILE A 59 -2.70 5.55 -7.56
N VAL A 60 -2.92 5.12 -8.81
CA VAL A 60 -4.25 5.08 -9.42
C VAL A 60 -5.20 4.19 -8.61
N ILE A 61 -4.75 3.01 -8.20
CA ILE A 61 -5.55 2.10 -7.37
C ILE A 61 -5.89 2.76 -6.02
N SER A 62 -4.90 3.26 -5.29
CA SER A 62 -5.10 3.90 -3.98
C SER A 62 -6.05 5.10 -4.08
N TYR A 63 -5.90 5.94 -5.09
CA TYR A 63 -6.75 7.11 -5.29
C TYR A 63 -8.17 6.70 -5.69
N THR A 64 -8.32 5.69 -6.54
CA THR A 64 -9.65 5.16 -6.92
C THR A 64 -10.38 4.61 -5.70
N ILE A 65 -9.67 3.87 -4.83
CA ILE A 65 -10.24 3.36 -3.57
C ILE A 65 -10.67 4.51 -2.67
N GLU A 66 -9.82 5.53 -2.51
CA GLU A 66 -10.12 6.68 -1.65
C GLU A 66 -11.30 7.49 -2.19
N PHE A 67 -11.32 7.79 -3.50
CA PHE A 67 -12.47 8.46 -4.14
C PHE A 67 -13.74 7.61 -4.11
N SER A 68 -13.63 6.27 -4.09
CA SER A 68 -14.80 5.41 -3.94
C SER A 68 -15.56 5.68 -2.64
N GLN A 69 -14.91 6.22 -1.60
CA GLN A 69 -15.55 6.55 -0.32
C GLN A 69 -16.54 7.72 -0.43
N LEU A 70 -16.40 8.58 -1.46
CA LEU A 70 -17.39 9.60 -1.79
C LEU A 70 -18.63 9.00 -2.45
N TYR A 71 -18.54 7.77 -2.96
CA TYR A 71 -19.65 7.05 -3.56
C TYR A 71 -20.39 6.23 -2.50
N LYS A 72 -21.64 6.63 -2.22
CA LYS A 72 -22.50 6.12 -1.13
C LYS A 72 -23.66 5.26 -1.62
N ALA A 73 -23.39 4.32 -2.52
CA ALA A 73 -24.40 3.35 -2.94
C ALA A 73 -24.52 2.20 -1.93
N GLU A 74 -25.72 1.65 -1.75
CA GLU A 74 -25.98 0.60 -0.74
C GLU A 74 -25.06 -0.62 -0.90
N TRP A 75 -24.77 -1.03 -2.13
CA TRP A 75 -23.91 -2.20 -2.37
C TRP A 75 -22.46 -1.98 -1.90
N ILE A 76 -21.90 -0.76 -2.05
CA ILE A 76 -20.52 -0.47 -1.65
C ILE A 76 -20.42 -0.21 -0.16
N ASP A 77 -21.45 0.41 0.43
CA ASP A 77 -21.52 0.61 1.87
C ASP A 77 -21.70 -0.73 2.61
N ASN A 78 -22.51 -1.65 2.08
CA ASN A 78 -22.60 -3.03 2.58
C ASN A 78 -21.24 -3.75 2.56
N LEU A 79 -20.43 -3.52 1.53
CA LEU A 79 -19.05 -4.05 1.48
C LEU A 79 -18.17 -3.40 2.57
N ARG A 80 -18.25 -2.09 2.80
CA ARG A 80 -17.49 -1.39 3.86
C ARG A 80 -17.84 -1.86 5.26
N HIS A 81 -19.07 -2.31 5.49
CA HIS A 81 -19.49 -2.89 6.77
C HIS A 81 -18.87 -4.27 7.04
N THR A 82 -18.25 -4.91 6.05
CA THR A 82 -17.46 -6.12 6.28
C THR A 82 -16.08 -5.79 6.83
N PHE A 83 -15.50 -6.69 7.63
CA PHE A 83 -14.16 -6.51 8.20
C PHE A 83 -13.09 -6.22 7.14
N PHE A 84 -13.10 -6.98 6.05
CA PHE A 84 -12.17 -6.78 4.93
C PHE A 84 -12.45 -5.49 4.16
N GLY A 85 -13.71 -5.17 3.91
CA GLY A 85 -14.09 -3.93 3.22
C GLY A 85 -13.66 -2.70 4.01
N ARG A 86 -13.85 -2.67 5.33
CA ARG A 86 -13.34 -1.58 6.18
C ARG A 86 -11.83 -1.42 6.09
N MET A 87 -11.08 -2.53 6.09
CA MET A 87 -9.61 -2.48 6.03
C MET A 87 -9.06 -2.07 4.66
N VAL A 88 -9.77 -2.39 3.57
CA VAL A 88 -9.29 -2.15 2.21
C VAL A 88 -9.88 -0.87 1.61
N LEU A 89 -11.18 -0.63 1.79
CA LEU A 89 -11.91 0.49 1.18
C LEU A 89 -11.92 1.74 2.05
N GLY A 90 -11.73 1.61 3.37
CA GLY A 90 -11.92 2.71 4.32
C GLY A 90 -13.38 3.16 4.48
N GLU A 91 -13.63 4.03 5.45
CA GLU A 91 -14.98 4.53 5.78
C GLU A 91 -15.18 6.02 5.45
N THR A 92 -14.13 6.82 5.49
CA THR A 92 -14.21 8.29 5.36
C THR A 92 -13.07 8.86 4.54
N PHE A 93 -13.42 9.70 3.57
CA PHE A 93 -12.46 10.36 2.70
C PHE A 93 -11.63 11.39 3.46
N LEU A 94 -10.30 11.25 3.40
CA LEU A 94 -9.36 12.19 3.99
C LEU A 94 -8.30 12.59 2.95
N TRP A 95 -8.16 13.91 2.72
CA TRP A 95 -7.11 14.43 1.85
C TRP A 95 -5.70 14.05 2.32
N GLY A 96 -5.51 13.86 3.62
CA GLY A 96 -4.26 13.39 4.21
C GLY A 96 -3.89 11.97 3.76
N ASP A 97 -4.89 11.14 3.42
CA ASP A 97 -4.66 9.75 3.03
C ASP A 97 -4.06 9.69 1.62
N LEU A 98 -4.45 10.60 0.72
CA LEU A 98 -3.80 10.76 -0.59
C LEU A 98 -2.30 11.06 -0.46
N LEU A 99 -1.93 11.92 0.49
CA LEU A 99 -0.53 12.27 0.76
C LEU A 99 0.21 11.08 1.39
N SER A 100 -0.39 10.39 2.35
CA SER A 100 0.14 9.18 2.97
C SER A 100 0.37 8.06 1.96
N TYR A 101 -0.60 7.84 1.06
CA TYR A 101 -0.51 6.82 0.01
C TYR A 101 0.58 7.16 -1.00
N THR A 102 0.66 8.41 -1.42
CA THR A 102 1.74 8.87 -2.31
C THR A 102 3.10 8.67 -1.66
N ALA A 103 3.25 9.05 -0.38
CA ALA A 103 4.49 8.86 0.36
C ALA A 103 4.87 7.37 0.48
N GLY A 104 3.92 6.49 0.82
CA GLY A 104 4.15 5.05 0.91
C GLY A 104 4.61 4.44 -0.41
N ILE A 105 3.99 4.82 -1.52
CA ILE A 105 4.36 4.32 -2.85
C ILE A 105 5.76 4.83 -3.26
N LEU A 106 6.09 6.09 -2.96
CA LEU A 106 7.43 6.64 -3.19
C LEU A 106 8.51 5.94 -2.36
N ILE A 107 8.21 5.57 -1.11
CA ILE A 107 9.08 4.76 -0.27
C ILE A 107 9.31 3.39 -0.90
N GLY A 108 8.22 2.70 -1.31
CA GLY A 108 8.30 1.41 -1.99
C GLY A 108 9.13 1.45 -3.27
N LEU A 109 8.93 2.48 -4.10
CA LEU A 109 9.70 2.72 -5.32
C LEU A 109 11.19 2.94 -5.01
N THR A 110 11.50 3.75 -4.00
CA THR A 110 12.90 4.03 -3.61
C THR A 110 13.60 2.75 -3.14
N ILE A 111 12.94 1.95 -2.29
CA ILE A 111 13.46 0.65 -1.85
C ILE A 111 13.71 -0.27 -3.05
N ASP A 112 12.79 -0.32 -4.02
CA ASP A 112 12.94 -1.15 -5.20
C ASP A 112 14.08 -0.70 -6.12
N VAL A 113 14.30 0.61 -6.26
CA VAL A 113 15.47 1.18 -6.96
C VAL A 113 16.77 0.77 -6.25
N LEU A 114 16.82 0.83 -4.91
CA LEU A 114 17.99 0.43 -4.14
C LEU A 114 18.30 -1.06 -4.28
N ILE A 115 17.27 -1.92 -4.24
CA ILE A 115 17.42 -3.38 -4.45
C ILE A 115 17.95 -3.67 -5.85
N ARG A 116 17.43 -2.99 -6.89
CA ARG A 116 17.88 -3.18 -8.29
C ARG A 116 19.28 -2.64 -8.56
N LYS A 117 19.71 -1.60 -7.84
CA LYS A 117 21.07 -1.03 -7.95
C LYS A 117 22.14 -1.94 -7.37
N GLN A 118 21.82 -2.90 -6.51
CA GLN A 118 22.80 -3.83 -5.97
C GLN A 118 23.23 -4.88 -7.02
N PRO A 119 24.53 -4.94 -7.41
CA PRO A 119 25.04 -5.91 -8.38
C PRO A 119 25.07 -7.36 -7.86
N SER A 120 24.99 -7.56 -6.54
CA SER A 120 25.30 -8.82 -5.84
C SER A 120 24.17 -9.86 -5.80
N LEU A 121 22.95 -9.53 -6.26
CA LEU A 121 21.79 -10.45 -6.24
C LEU A 121 21.50 -11.08 -7.62
N LYS A 122 22.48 -11.06 -8.53
CA LYS A 122 22.48 -11.77 -9.82
C LYS A 122 23.14 -13.15 -9.77
N GLY A 123 23.33 -13.71 -8.57
CA GLY A 123 23.75 -15.11 -8.39
C GLY A 123 22.63 -16.08 -8.72
#